data_AF-A0A6A5UF33-F1
#
_entry.id   AF-A0A6A5UF33-F1
#
_cell.length_a   1.000
_cell.length_b   1.000
_cell.length_c   1.000
_cell.angle_alpha   90.00
_cell.angle_beta   90.00
_cell.angle_gamma   90.00
#
_symmetry.space_group_name_H-M   'P 1'
#
loop_
_entity.id
_entity.type
_entity.pdbx_description
1 polymer ?
#
loop_
_entity_poly.entity_id
_entity_poly.type
_entity_poly.pdbx_seq_one_letter_code
_entity_poly.pdbx_strand_id
1 'polypeptide(L)'
;MASNASNAFNMPQCLFALLVLIRPTTALPLQNITLPFPVGTSNHQTPGLLCVPTKWTDVIMFYLLNYVAHAATVLTRPGERSVDYLVSVIGSVLYPTMGMYRGVEAILSGAVFVKNDDLRKAARSGALCMVVRGNDWRPVDGDQVRNSIYRRAKEEDRKEIVSNASGEIVVKGFTEKIEVASQNAAVHIITYVPPWLKSKFGLPAFVHRQIVHGRHDLPKGYQFAKVPSNTQFTASTHPSSTIEVSATYNVVKAVMALVQAFYATSTIFMARGDQIEQFGFAAFGLTVAPYAVMSMINLIGNLCRPDYPSLYMVENGVMDEARRRGGVFEGAVGRVQEQASAVCARITSDGEDVGQLHFSANDEDTITANMSPRHPESPGDVDKPLHTHAVKPLPEKLDYSGTQDDALILIPCCDPVDQIPTSDAFVPNRHSIVSLSLTKAWILCKRFTWTPIFSAAPQTRMRPLHWQLTKYLGTILVGLAPLFINAALTRFRTGSIPKQESSTWRVYAIQLLVMGVASGIWWVIDQEGKDASPSVEMQIGPSLRVFLYVVGANPAIGGFVVVGQMLAKYGVCTWVGD
;
A
#
# COMPACT_ATOMS: atom_id res chain seq x y z
N MET A 1 32.08 48.71 -32.11
CA MET A 1 30.76 48.79 -32.78
C MET A 1 29.82 47.87 -32.05
N ALA A 2 28.76 48.46 -31.47
CA ALA A 2 27.79 47.81 -30.62
C ALA A 2 26.60 47.24 -31.42
N SER A 3 26.01 46.14 -30.93
CA SER A 3 24.55 45.84 -30.83
C SER A 3 24.36 44.32 -30.80
N ASN A 4 24.03 43.67 -29.68
CA ASN A 4 22.68 43.51 -29.13
C ASN A 4 21.59 43.27 -30.19
N ALA A 5 21.26 42.00 -30.42
CA ALA A 5 20.06 41.57 -31.12
C ALA A 5 18.97 41.22 -30.07
N SER A 6 18.11 42.19 -29.81
CA SER A 6 16.81 42.03 -29.17
C SER A 6 15.74 42.09 -30.27
N ASN A 7 14.99 41.00 -30.47
CA ASN A 7 13.73 40.98 -31.22
C ASN A 7 12.72 40.24 -30.34
N ALA A 8 11.92 40.93 -29.52
CA ALA A 8 10.69 41.65 -29.88
C ALA A 8 9.64 40.70 -30.47
N PHE A 9 8.79 40.21 -29.55
CA PHE A 9 7.63 39.37 -29.77
C PHE A 9 6.57 40.18 -30.54
N ASN A 10 6.35 39.86 -31.82
CA ASN A 10 5.39 40.57 -32.66
C ASN A 10 3.96 40.06 -32.40
N MET A 11 3.19 40.91 -31.72
CA MET A 11 1.79 40.74 -31.33
C MET A 11 0.82 41.47 -32.29
N PRO A 12 0.68 41.06 -33.58
CA PRO A 12 -0.53 41.45 -34.31
C PRO A 12 -1.23 40.33 -35.11
N GLN A 13 -0.92 39.04 -34.88
CA GLN A 13 -1.61 37.93 -35.58
C GLN A 13 -2.79 37.32 -34.81
N CYS A 14 -2.94 37.58 -33.50
CA CYS A 14 -4.10 37.11 -32.73
C CYS A 14 -5.33 38.04 -32.81
N LEU A 15 -5.19 39.29 -33.26
CA LEU A 15 -6.34 40.22 -33.33
C LEU A 15 -7.20 40.02 -34.58
N PHE A 16 -6.65 39.48 -35.68
CA PHE A 16 -7.40 39.29 -36.93
C PHE A 16 -8.29 38.05 -36.93
N ALA A 17 -8.03 37.06 -36.06
CA ALA A 17 -8.89 35.89 -35.89
C ALA A 17 -10.13 36.18 -35.00
N LEU A 18 -10.15 37.28 -34.25
CA LEU A 18 -11.26 37.62 -33.35
C LEU A 18 -12.38 38.45 -34.01
N LEU A 19 -12.12 39.05 -35.18
CA LEU A 19 -13.07 39.96 -35.85
C LEU A 19 -13.94 39.30 -36.94
N VAL A 20 -13.78 37.98 -37.19
CA VAL A 20 -14.62 37.23 -38.15
C VAL A 20 -15.83 36.56 -37.47
N LEU A 21 -15.99 36.68 -36.14
CA LEU A 21 -17.09 36.07 -35.38
C LEU A 21 -18.18 37.06 -34.90
N ILE A 22 -18.31 38.22 -35.55
CA ILE A 22 -19.48 39.09 -35.32
C ILE A 22 -20.30 39.12 -36.61
N ARG A 23 -21.14 38.08 -36.79
CA ARG A 23 -22.29 38.20 -37.69
C ARG A 23 -23.36 39.01 -36.95
N PRO A 24 -23.98 40.02 -37.58
CA PRO A 24 -25.18 40.63 -37.02
C PRO A 24 -26.28 39.56 -36.97
N THR A 25 -26.69 39.17 -35.77
CA THR A 25 -27.88 38.35 -35.54
C THR A 25 -29.09 39.19 -35.87
N THR A 26 -29.54 39.15 -37.12
CA THR A 26 -30.90 39.57 -37.45
C THR A 26 -31.85 38.57 -36.79
N ALA A 27 -32.67 39.04 -35.85
CA ALA A 27 -33.71 38.22 -35.25
C ALA A 27 -34.64 37.71 -36.36
N LEU A 28 -34.55 36.41 -36.67
CA LEU A 28 -35.48 35.74 -37.56
C LEU A 28 -36.87 35.79 -36.91
N PRO A 29 -37.94 36.05 -37.67
CA PRO A 29 -39.29 36.00 -37.14
C PRO A 29 -39.57 34.60 -36.58
N LEU A 30 -40.13 34.51 -35.37
CA LEU A 30 -40.55 33.24 -34.79
C LEU A 30 -41.53 32.54 -35.75
N GLN A 31 -41.07 31.50 -36.43
CA GLN A 31 -41.93 30.61 -37.20
C GLN A 31 -42.39 29.48 -36.27
N ASN A 32 -43.70 29.32 -36.15
CA ASN A 32 -44.29 28.15 -35.51
C ASN A 32 -44.01 26.92 -36.38
N ILE A 33 -42.98 26.16 -36.02
CA ILE A 33 -42.68 24.85 -36.62
C ILE A 33 -43.39 23.75 -35.85
N THR A 34 -44.12 22.88 -36.56
CA THR A 34 -44.72 21.68 -35.97
C THR A 34 -43.74 20.53 -36.12
N LEU A 35 -43.14 20.08 -35.02
CA LEU A 35 -42.19 18.95 -35.01
C LEU A 35 -42.92 17.66 -34.61
N PRO A 36 -42.86 16.58 -35.42
CA PRO A 36 -43.38 15.29 -35.01
C PRO A 36 -42.49 14.68 -33.93
N PHE A 37 -43.05 14.37 -32.76
CA PHE A 37 -42.33 13.75 -31.65
C PHE A 37 -42.74 12.27 -31.44
N PRO A 38 -41.81 11.41 -30.99
CA PRO A 38 -42.13 10.03 -30.68
C PRO A 38 -43.14 9.93 -29.52
N VAL A 39 -43.97 8.89 -29.55
CA VAL A 39 -44.96 8.60 -28.50
C VAL A 39 -44.23 8.44 -27.16
N GLY A 40 -44.72 9.12 -26.12
CA GLY A 40 -44.09 9.14 -24.80
C GLY A 40 -43.12 10.31 -24.57
N THR A 41 -42.98 11.22 -25.55
CA THR A 41 -42.28 12.49 -25.33
C THR A 41 -43.02 13.33 -24.30
N SER A 42 -42.27 13.92 -23.36
CA SER A 42 -42.81 14.76 -22.30
C SER A 42 -41.92 15.99 -22.09
N ASN A 43 -42.46 17.01 -21.44
CA ASN A 43 -41.69 18.17 -20.98
C ASN A 43 -41.52 18.21 -19.45
N HIS A 44 -41.96 17.16 -18.74
CA HIS A 44 -42.00 17.10 -17.27
C HIS A 44 -42.61 18.35 -16.60
N GLN A 45 -43.57 19.01 -17.25
CA GLN A 45 -44.16 20.26 -16.76
C GLN A 45 -43.16 21.42 -16.63
N THR A 46 -41.99 21.29 -17.26
CA THR A 46 -40.93 22.30 -17.33
C THR A 46 -40.92 22.92 -18.73
N PRO A 47 -41.30 24.20 -18.90
CA PRO A 47 -41.26 24.88 -20.18
C PRO A 47 -39.84 24.86 -20.78
N GLY A 48 -39.72 24.60 -22.09
CA GLY A 48 -38.43 24.54 -22.78
C GLY A 48 -37.65 23.24 -22.59
N LEU A 49 -38.11 22.30 -21.76
CA LEU A 49 -37.51 20.98 -21.62
C LEU A 49 -38.21 19.98 -22.56
N LEU A 50 -37.44 19.27 -23.38
CA LEU A 50 -37.95 18.20 -24.24
C LEU A 50 -37.29 16.87 -23.84
N CYS A 51 -38.09 15.92 -23.37
CA CYS A 51 -37.63 14.60 -22.96
C CYS A 51 -38.23 13.52 -23.87
N VAL A 52 -37.38 12.76 -24.53
CA VAL A 52 -37.79 11.62 -25.37
C VAL A 52 -37.63 10.30 -24.59
N PRO A 53 -38.43 9.26 -24.88
CA PRO A 53 -38.28 7.96 -24.24
C PRO A 53 -36.88 7.37 -24.43
N THR A 54 -36.31 6.86 -23.34
CA THR A 54 -34.97 6.27 -23.31
C THR A 54 -34.91 5.00 -24.14
N LYS A 55 -33.94 4.92 -25.06
CA LYS A 55 -33.62 3.69 -25.79
C LYS A 55 -32.63 2.84 -25.01
N TRP A 56 -32.59 1.54 -25.28
CA TRP A 56 -31.57 0.64 -24.70
C TRP A 56 -30.13 1.10 -24.98
N THR A 57 -29.90 1.74 -26.13
CA THR A 57 -28.60 2.34 -26.47
C THR A 57 -28.21 3.45 -25.52
N ASP A 58 -29.17 4.28 -25.10
CA ASP A 58 -28.91 5.41 -24.20
C ASP A 58 -28.52 4.91 -22.81
N VAL A 59 -29.18 3.85 -22.33
CA VAL A 59 -28.84 3.17 -21.07
C VAL A 59 -27.41 2.61 -21.13
N ILE A 60 -27.08 1.87 -22.19
CA ILE A 60 -25.73 1.30 -22.36
C ILE A 60 -24.68 2.39 -22.43
N MET A 61 -24.91 3.45 -23.21
CA MET A 61 -23.97 4.58 -23.32
C MET A 61 -23.81 5.32 -22.00
N PHE A 62 -24.88 5.47 -21.23
CA PHE A 62 -24.79 6.05 -19.90
C PHE A 62 -23.87 5.22 -18.98
N TYR A 63 -24.04 3.89 -18.94
CA TYR A 63 -23.15 3.05 -18.15
C TYR A 63 -21.71 3.07 -18.66
N LEU A 64 -21.54 2.98 -19.97
CA LEU A 64 -20.23 2.92 -20.58
C LEU A 64 -19.43 4.20 -20.28
N LEU A 65 -20.04 5.37 -20.46
CA LEU A 65 -19.33 6.64 -20.34
C LEU A 65 -19.22 7.14 -18.89
N ASN A 66 -20.13 6.76 -17.99
CA ASN A 66 -20.09 7.23 -16.60
C ASN A 66 -19.48 6.21 -15.61
N TYR A 67 -19.52 4.92 -15.91
CA TYR A 67 -19.04 3.84 -15.01
C TYR A 67 -17.93 3.02 -15.64
N VAL A 68 -18.05 2.55 -16.88
CA VAL A 68 -17.01 1.66 -17.43
C VAL A 68 -15.78 2.46 -17.85
N ALA A 69 -15.94 3.64 -18.43
CA ALA A 69 -14.85 4.40 -19.02
C ALA A 69 -13.81 4.88 -17.99
N HIS A 70 -14.18 5.02 -16.70
CA HIS A 70 -13.20 5.31 -15.65
C HIS A 70 -12.22 4.14 -15.42
N ALA A 71 -12.53 2.91 -15.85
CA ALA A 71 -11.63 1.75 -15.76
C ALA A 71 -10.27 2.05 -16.40
N ALA A 72 -10.27 2.78 -17.51
CA ALA A 72 -9.06 3.19 -18.22
C ALA A 72 -8.17 4.15 -17.41
N THR A 73 -8.71 4.78 -16.36
CA THR A 73 -8.02 5.77 -15.54
C THR A 73 -7.39 5.16 -14.28
N VAL A 74 -7.75 3.92 -13.92
CA VAL A 74 -7.28 3.25 -12.70
C VAL A 74 -5.76 3.13 -12.73
N LEU A 75 -5.11 3.66 -11.69
CA LEU A 75 -3.66 3.56 -11.55
C LEU A 75 -3.22 2.11 -11.34
N THR A 76 -2.23 1.70 -12.11
CA THR A 76 -1.47 0.46 -11.95
C THR A 76 -0.49 0.63 -10.80
N ARG A 77 -0.35 -0.39 -9.94
CA ARG A 77 0.77 -0.46 -8.99
C ARG A 77 2.01 -1.00 -9.71
N PRO A 78 3.22 -0.60 -9.29
CA PRO A 78 4.46 -1.13 -9.88
C PRO A 78 4.50 -2.66 -9.86
N GLY A 79 4.77 -3.26 -11.03
CA GLY A 79 4.83 -4.72 -11.21
C GLY A 79 3.49 -5.45 -10.99
N GLU A 80 2.35 -4.77 -11.01
CA GLU A 80 1.07 -5.44 -10.87
C GLU A 80 0.76 -6.37 -12.06
N ARG A 81 0.40 -7.63 -11.80
CA ARG A 81 -0.01 -8.58 -12.85
C ARG A 81 -1.33 -8.13 -13.49
N SER A 82 -1.51 -8.40 -14.78
CA SER A 82 -2.72 -8.03 -15.51
C SER A 82 -4.02 -8.55 -14.89
N VAL A 83 -4.00 -9.76 -14.32
CA VAL A 83 -5.17 -10.34 -13.61
C VAL A 83 -5.48 -9.58 -12.33
N ASP A 84 -4.46 -9.23 -11.54
CA ASP A 84 -4.64 -8.48 -10.28
C ASP A 84 -5.05 -7.03 -10.55
N TYR A 85 -4.54 -6.45 -11.64
CA TYR A 85 -4.98 -5.16 -12.15
C TYR A 85 -6.45 -5.21 -12.57
N LEU A 86 -6.89 -6.24 -13.32
CA LEU A 86 -8.29 -6.39 -13.72
C LEU A 86 -9.23 -6.51 -12.51
N VAL A 87 -8.84 -7.30 -11.49
CA VAL A 87 -9.59 -7.38 -10.23
C VAL A 87 -9.67 -6.01 -9.54
N SER A 88 -8.60 -5.23 -9.58
CA SER A 88 -8.57 -3.89 -9.01
C SER A 88 -9.41 -2.88 -9.79
N VAL A 89 -9.49 -3.02 -11.11
CA VAL A 89 -10.39 -2.24 -11.97
C VAL A 89 -11.85 -2.53 -11.63
N ILE A 90 -12.23 -3.81 -11.58
CA ILE A 90 -13.58 -4.24 -11.20
C ILE A 90 -13.90 -3.77 -9.77
N GLY A 91 -12.97 -3.96 -8.85
CA GLY A 91 -13.06 -3.47 -7.47
C GLY A 91 -13.23 -1.95 -7.41
N SER A 92 -12.60 -1.19 -8.30
CA SER A 92 -12.76 0.27 -8.34
C SER A 92 -14.12 0.72 -8.90
N VAL A 93 -14.74 -0.06 -9.79
CA VAL A 93 -16.12 0.20 -10.26
C VAL A 93 -17.11 -0.07 -9.13
N LEU A 94 -16.95 -1.18 -8.41
CA LEU A 94 -17.88 -1.58 -7.34
C LEU A 94 -17.64 -0.78 -6.04
N TYR A 95 -16.40 -0.39 -5.79
CA TYR A 95 -15.93 0.34 -4.60
C TYR A 95 -15.04 1.51 -5.02
N PRO A 96 -15.62 2.65 -5.40
CA PRO A 96 -14.88 3.80 -5.94
C PRO A 96 -13.68 4.24 -5.08
N THR A 97 -13.82 4.13 -3.75
CA THR A 97 -12.75 4.49 -2.81
C THR A 97 -11.51 3.59 -2.93
N MET A 98 -11.65 2.33 -3.35
CA MET A 98 -10.51 1.45 -3.66
C MET A 98 -9.67 2.00 -4.82
N GLY A 99 -10.33 2.57 -5.84
CA GLY A 99 -9.67 3.23 -6.97
C GLY A 99 -9.02 4.55 -6.56
N MET A 100 -9.73 5.38 -5.81
CA MET A 100 -9.23 6.69 -5.31
C MET A 100 -7.98 6.52 -4.45
N TYR A 101 -7.94 5.48 -3.61
CA TYR A 101 -6.82 5.18 -2.74
C TYR A 101 -5.49 5.08 -3.50
N ARG A 102 -5.50 4.44 -4.66
CA ARG A 102 -4.30 4.30 -5.50
C ARG A 102 -3.79 5.64 -6.01
N GLY A 103 -4.69 6.54 -6.39
CA GLY A 103 -4.36 7.92 -6.76
C GLY A 103 -3.79 8.70 -5.58
N VAL A 104 -4.41 8.61 -4.40
CA VAL A 104 -3.91 9.24 -3.17
C VAL A 104 -2.52 8.71 -2.80
N GLU A 105 -2.31 7.39 -2.84
CA GLU A 105 -1.02 6.76 -2.60
C GLU A 105 0.05 7.27 -3.58
N ALA A 106 -0.28 7.39 -4.87
CA ALA A 106 0.61 7.94 -5.89
C ALA A 106 0.98 9.41 -5.62
N ILE A 107 0.03 10.24 -5.21
CA ILE A 107 0.27 11.64 -4.84
C ILE A 107 1.19 11.73 -3.60
N LEU A 108 0.86 10.98 -2.55
CA LEU A 108 1.60 11.01 -1.28
C LEU A 108 2.99 10.37 -1.37
N SER A 109 3.26 9.57 -2.41
CA SER A 109 4.59 9.01 -2.69
C SER A 109 5.65 10.12 -2.85
N GLY A 110 5.26 11.28 -3.37
CA GLY A 110 6.18 12.40 -3.62
C GLY A 110 7.26 12.09 -4.66
N ALA A 111 7.01 11.14 -5.57
CA ALA A 111 7.94 10.75 -6.63
C ALA A 111 8.25 11.93 -7.58
N VAL A 112 7.26 12.76 -7.93
CA VAL A 112 7.44 13.95 -8.79
C VAL A 112 8.46 14.96 -8.27
N PHE A 113 8.69 15.00 -6.95
CA PHE A 113 9.63 15.95 -6.34
C PHE A 113 11.09 15.49 -6.42
N VAL A 114 11.35 14.26 -6.89
CA VAL A 114 12.72 13.75 -7.08
C VAL A 114 13.19 14.15 -8.48
N LYS A 115 14.25 14.97 -8.53
CA LYS A 115 14.91 15.41 -9.76
C LYS A 115 16.26 14.72 -9.90
N ASN A 116 16.59 14.32 -11.13
CA ASN A 116 17.91 13.79 -11.52
C ASN A 116 18.41 12.55 -10.72
N ASP A 117 17.48 11.74 -10.20
CA ASP A 117 17.78 10.51 -9.47
C ASP A 117 16.65 9.50 -9.71
N ASP A 118 16.84 8.61 -10.68
CA ASP A 118 15.80 7.69 -11.12
C ASP A 118 15.63 6.50 -10.17
N LEU A 119 16.69 6.02 -9.52
CA LEU A 119 16.58 5.00 -8.48
C LEU A 119 15.75 5.50 -7.31
N ARG A 120 15.99 6.72 -6.84
CA ARG A 120 15.18 7.30 -5.76
C ARG A 120 13.75 7.59 -6.20
N LYS A 121 13.54 8.03 -7.44
CA LYS A 121 12.19 8.21 -8.01
C LYS A 121 11.45 6.87 -8.06
N ALA A 122 12.12 5.79 -8.45
CA ALA A 122 11.58 4.42 -8.44
C ALA A 122 11.30 3.92 -7.02
N ALA A 123 12.20 4.16 -6.05
CA ALA A 123 12.02 3.82 -4.64
C ALA A 123 10.79 4.51 -4.05
N ARG A 124 10.63 5.82 -4.28
CA ARG A 124 9.44 6.57 -3.86
C ARG A 124 8.16 6.06 -4.49
N SER A 125 8.23 5.66 -5.75
CA SER A 125 7.10 5.09 -6.48
C SER A 125 6.73 3.67 -6.01
N GLY A 126 7.60 3.02 -5.21
CA GLY A 126 7.43 1.64 -4.74
C GLY A 126 7.75 0.60 -5.81
N ALA A 127 8.63 0.96 -6.75
CA ALA A 127 9.02 0.16 -7.91
C ALA A 127 10.36 -0.59 -7.75
N LEU A 128 11.03 -0.47 -6.61
CA LEU A 128 12.26 -1.21 -6.32
C LEU A 128 12.00 -2.30 -5.27
N CYS A 129 12.67 -3.43 -5.42
CA CYS A 129 12.66 -4.52 -4.44
C CYS A 129 14.08 -5.02 -4.14
N MET A 130 14.28 -5.50 -2.92
CA MET A 130 15.53 -6.10 -2.44
C MET A 130 15.24 -7.45 -1.78
N VAL A 131 16.27 -8.28 -1.64
CA VAL A 131 16.14 -9.60 -1.01
C VAL A 131 16.14 -9.44 0.51
N VAL A 132 15.25 -10.16 1.18
CA VAL A 132 15.16 -10.23 2.63
C VAL A 132 15.02 -11.68 3.08
N ARG A 133 15.47 -11.98 4.30
CA ARG A 133 15.28 -13.29 4.93
C ARG A 133 13.80 -13.46 5.29
N GLY A 134 13.20 -14.57 4.88
CA GLY A 134 11.82 -14.95 5.22
C GLY A 134 11.71 -15.53 6.63
N ASN A 135 10.48 -15.74 7.11
CA ASN A 135 10.22 -16.33 8.42
C ASN A 135 10.67 -17.80 8.55
N ASP A 136 10.82 -18.46 7.39
CA ASP A 136 11.31 -19.81 7.22
C ASP A 136 12.82 -19.89 6.96
N TRP A 137 13.51 -18.75 6.92
CA TRP A 137 14.97 -18.71 6.76
C TRP A 137 15.67 -19.50 7.87
N ARG A 138 16.64 -20.32 7.49
CA ARG A 138 17.51 -21.04 8.41
C ARG A 138 18.97 -20.89 8.00
N PRO A 139 19.89 -20.84 8.99
CA PRO A 139 21.31 -20.79 8.70
C PRO A 139 21.79 -22.10 8.09
N VAL A 140 22.85 -22.00 7.30
CA VAL A 140 23.66 -23.09 6.78
C VAL A 140 25.11 -22.88 7.22
N ASP A 141 25.94 -23.91 7.03
CA ASP A 141 27.36 -23.84 7.32
C ASP A 141 28.04 -22.67 6.59
N GLY A 142 28.87 -21.90 7.33
CA GLY A 142 29.60 -20.75 6.81
C GLY A 142 28.81 -19.43 6.72
N ASP A 143 27.55 -19.41 7.18
CA ASP A 143 26.79 -18.15 7.21
C ASP A 143 27.33 -17.19 8.26
N GLN A 144 27.36 -15.91 7.88
CA GLN A 144 27.69 -14.81 8.76
C GLN A 144 26.56 -13.80 8.77
N VAL A 145 26.03 -13.53 9.96
CA VAL A 145 24.95 -12.58 10.15
C VAL A 145 25.41 -11.48 11.10
N ARG A 146 25.00 -10.24 10.79
CA ARG A 146 25.29 -9.05 11.59
C ARG A 146 24.02 -8.54 12.25
N ASN A 147 24.18 -7.68 13.26
CA ASN A 147 23.08 -7.01 13.95
C ASN A 147 22.07 -7.98 14.58
N SER A 148 22.53 -9.16 14.99
CA SER A 148 21.72 -10.15 15.71
C SER A 148 21.71 -9.87 17.21
N ILE A 149 20.63 -10.28 17.86
CA ILE A 149 20.47 -10.16 19.32
C ILE A 149 20.22 -11.53 19.91
N TYR A 150 20.91 -11.85 20.99
CA TYR A 150 20.69 -13.05 21.76
C TYR A 150 19.80 -12.74 22.96
N ARG A 151 18.79 -13.57 23.21
CA ARG A 151 17.97 -13.56 24.43
C ARG A 151 18.20 -14.88 25.17
N ARG A 152 18.60 -14.79 26.43
CA ARG A 152 18.78 -15.97 27.29
C ARG A 152 17.44 -16.66 27.56
N ALA A 153 17.49 -17.97 27.81
CA ALA A 153 16.34 -18.71 28.36
C ALA A 153 15.97 -18.14 29.74
N LYS A 154 14.69 -18.18 30.09
CA LYS A 154 14.27 -17.86 31.46
C LYS A 154 14.63 -19.05 32.35
N GLU A 155 15.40 -18.81 33.40
CA GLU A 155 15.62 -19.82 34.43
C GLU A 155 14.29 -20.07 35.16
N GLU A 156 13.70 -21.26 34.98
CA GLU A 156 12.74 -21.75 35.95
C GLU A 156 13.46 -21.90 37.30
N ASP A 157 12.86 -21.43 38.39
CA ASP A 157 13.19 -21.85 39.75
C ASP A 157 12.93 -23.36 39.87
N ARG A 158 13.78 -24.20 39.24
CA ARG A 158 13.82 -25.63 39.48
C ARG A 158 14.33 -25.81 40.90
N LYS A 159 13.40 -25.90 41.85
CA LYS A 159 13.67 -26.53 43.14
C LYS A 159 14.07 -27.98 42.84
N GLU A 160 15.37 -28.24 42.77
CA GLU A 160 15.89 -29.59 42.86
C GLU A 160 15.43 -30.18 44.19
N ILE A 161 14.40 -31.03 44.16
CA ILE A 161 14.09 -31.89 45.29
C ILE A 161 15.10 -33.04 45.24
N VAL A 162 16.27 -32.81 45.84
CA VAL A 162 17.19 -33.91 46.15
C VAL A 162 16.60 -34.64 47.35
N SER A 163 16.11 -35.85 47.13
CA SER A 163 15.70 -36.75 48.20
C SER A 163 16.90 -37.54 48.68
N ASN A 164 17.27 -37.35 49.94
CA ASN A 164 18.29 -38.17 50.59
C ASN A 164 17.62 -39.43 51.14
N ALA A 165 18.35 -40.55 51.19
CA ALA A 165 17.87 -41.88 51.58
C ALA A 165 17.41 -42.03 53.06
N SER A 166 17.12 -40.93 53.75
CA SER A 166 16.63 -40.91 55.13
C SER A 166 15.36 -40.05 55.35
N GLY A 167 14.72 -39.55 54.29
CA GLY A 167 13.34 -39.03 54.39
C GLY A 167 13.17 -37.73 55.19
N GLU A 168 14.20 -36.90 55.33
CA GLU A 168 14.11 -35.61 56.03
C GLU A 168 14.26 -34.43 55.04
N ILE A 169 13.24 -33.57 54.97
CA ILE A 169 13.22 -32.38 54.10
C ILE A 169 14.00 -31.26 54.81
N VAL A 170 15.24 -31.04 54.40
CA VAL A 170 16.05 -29.90 54.86
C VAL A 170 16.04 -28.81 53.80
N VAL A 171 15.31 -27.73 54.03
CA VAL A 171 15.44 -26.49 53.25
C VAL A 171 16.69 -25.76 53.76
N LYS A 172 17.83 -25.94 53.09
CA LYS A 172 19.03 -25.12 53.35
C LYS A 172 19.15 -24.03 52.29
N GLY A 173 19.11 -22.79 52.77
CA GLY A 173 19.34 -21.60 51.97
C GLY A 173 20.78 -21.44 51.53
N PHE A 174 20.93 -20.67 50.45
CA PHE A 174 22.09 -19.91 50.02
C PHE A 174 23.46 -20.58 50.16
N THR A 175 23.96 -21.13 49.05
CA THR A 175 25.41 -21.06 48.75
C THR A 175 25.65 -21.17 47.24
N GLU A 176 26.39 -20.17 46.74
CA GLU A 176 27.27 -20.16 45.57
C GLU A 176 26.83 -20.79 44.25
N LYS A 177 26.63 -19.89 43.27
CA LYS A 177 27.10 -19.99 41.88
C LYS A 177 27.71 -21.35 41.49
N ILE A 178 26.90 -22.20 40.86
CA ILE A 178 27.41 -23.15 39.87
C ILE A 178 26.91 -22.66 38.52
N GLU A 179 27.80 -21.89 37.89
CA GLU A 179 27.75 -21.26 36.58
C GLU A 179 27.88 -22.31 35.44
N VAL A 180 27.22 -23.47 35.57
CA VAL A 180 27.50 -24.65 34.70
C VAL A 180 26.26 -25.21 33.97
N ALA A 181 25.04 -24.71 34.23
CA ALA A 181 23.83 -25.28 33.62
C ALA A 181 23.31 -24.59 32.34
N SER A 182 23.94 -23.54 31.80
CA SER A 182 23.36 -22.72 30.71
C SER A 182 24.23 -22.55 29.45
N GLN A 183 25.36 -23.25 29.34
CA GLN A 183 26.26 -23.06 28.19
C GLN A 183 25.86 -23.84 26.92
N ASN A 184 24.87 -24.74 26.98
CA ASN A 184 24.46 -25.61 25.86
C ASN A 184 22.96 -25.61 25.53
N ALA A 185 22.18 -24.65 26.05
CA ALA A 185 20.74 -24.60 25.74
C ALA A 185 20.54 -24.33 24.23
N ALA A 186 19.82 -25.23 23.56
CA ALA A 186 19.52 -25.10 22.14
C ALA A 186 18.64 -23.85 21.88
N VAL A 187 18.94 -23.12 20.81
CA VAL A 187 18.37 -21.80 20.52
C VAL A 187 17.38 -21.83 19.36
N HIS A 188 16.34 -21.01 19.43
CA HIS A 188 15.46 -20.74 18.29
C HIS A 188 15.91 -19.51 17.52
N ILE A 189 15.97 -19.64 16.19
CA ILE A 189 16.24 -18.51 15.29
C ILE A 189 14.94 -17.89 14.82
N ILE A 190 14.83 -16.59 15.04
CA ILE A 190 13.67 -15.79 14.66
C ILE A 190 14.15 -14.62 13.79
N THR A 191 13.68 -14.60 12.55
CA THR A 191 13.80 -13.43 11.70
C THR A 191 12.72 -12.41 12.05
N TYR A 192 13.08 -11.13 12.15
CA TYR A 192 12.11 -10.06 12.41
C TYR A 192 12.16 -8.96 11.35
N VAL A 193 11.05 -8.24 11.22
CA VAL A 193 10.94 -7.06 10.34
C VAL A 193 11.51 -5.85 11.05
N PRO A 194 12.63 -5.27 10.58
CA PRO A 194 13.24 -4.14 11.25
C PRO A 194 12.53 -2.81 10.92
N PRO A 195 12.70 -1.76 11.76
CA PRO A 195 12.08 -0.46 11.53
C PRO A 195 12.49 0.21 10.21
N TRP A 196 13.74 0.03 9.77
CA TRP A 196 14.25 0.62 8.54
C TRP A 196 13.67 -0.02 7.26
N LEU A 197 13.04 -1.19 7.34
CA LEU A 197 12.32 -1.79 6.21
C LEU A 197 10.91 -1.19 6.01
N LYS A 198 10.39 -0.46 7.00
CA LYS A 198 9.05 0.12 6.92
C LYS A 198 9.00 1.21 5.85
N SER A 199 7.92 1.23 5.08
CA SER A 199 7.64 2.30 4.13
C SER A 199 7.36 3.63 4.84
N LYS A 200 7.25 4.71 4.07
CA LYS A 200 6.80 6.02 4.54
C LYS A 200 5.47 5.96 5.33
N PHE A 201 4.62 4.97 5.04
CA PHE A 201 3.33 4.77 5.68
C PHE A 201 3.37 3.80 6.88
N GLY A 202 4.56 3.43 7.36
CA GLY A 202 4.75 2.68 8.60
C GLY A 202 4.61 1.17 8.50
N LEU A 203 4.24 0.63 7.33
CA LEU A 203 4.16 -0.81 7.07
C LEU A 203 5.25 -1.24 6.08
N PRO A 204 5.88 -2.42 6.27
CA PRO A 204 6.66 -3.05 5.21
C PRO A 204 5.74 -3.45 4.05
N ALA A 205 6.30 -3.72 2.88
CA ALA A 205 5.56 -4.27 1.76
C ALA A 205 6.37 -5.40 1.10
N PHE A 206 5.94 -6.64 1.30
CA PHE A 206 6.56 -7.82 0.73
C PHE A 206 6.02 -8.08 -0.68
N VAL A 207 6.88 -8.63 -1.54
CA VAL A 207 6.56 -8.93 -2.93
C VAL A 207 6.08 -10.38 -3.02
N HIS A 208 4.80 -10.55 -3.33
CA HIS A 208 4.15 -11.86 -3.35
C HIS A 208 3.81 -12.30 -4.77
N ARG A 209 3.15 -11.41 -5.52
CA ARG A 209 2.60 -11.70 -6.87
C ARG A 209 3.03 -10.67 -7.91
N GLN A 210 3.81 -9.66 -7.54
CA GLN A 210 4.25 -8.66 -8.51
C GLN A 210 5.27 -9.26 -9.50
N ILE A 211 5.32 -8.69 -10.69
CA ILE A 211 6.31 -8.99 -11.73
C ILE A 211 7.60 -8.29 -11.35
N VAL A 212 8.68 -9.05 -11.22
CA VAL A 212 10.04 -8.54 -10.98
C VAL A 212 10.81 -8.62 -12.30
N HIS A 213 11.48 -7.53 -12.67
CA HIS A 213 12.31 -7.42 -13.86
C HIS A 213 13.57 -8.27 -13.72
N GLY A 214 14.07 -8.79 -14.85
CA GLY A 214 15.28 -9.61 -14.89
C GLY A 214 15.03 -11.08 -14.52
N ARG A 215 16.11 -11.86 -14.53
CA ARG A 215 16.08 -13.29 -14.18
C ARG A 215 16.44 -13.44 -12.72
N HIS A 216 15.62 -14.15 -11.96
CA HIS A 216 15.90 -14.42 -10.56
C HIS A 216 15.48 -15.83 -10.17
N ASP A 217 16.23 -16.41 -9.24
CA ASP A 217 15.90 -17.65 -8.55
C ASP A 217 16.22 -17.47 -7.07
N LEU A 218 15.17 -17.53 -6.23
CA LEU A 218 15.26 -17.29 -4.80
C LEU A 218 15.43 -18.63 -4.09
N PRO A 219 16.52 -18.84 -3.31
CA PRO A 219 16.63 -20.00 -2.45
C PRO A 219 15.52 -20.03 -1.40
N LYS A 220 15.23 -21.21 -0.86
CA LYS A 220 14.26 -21.39 0.23
C LYS A 220 14.66 -20.53 1.44
N GLY A 221 13.68 -19.90 2.09
CA GLY A 221 13.94 -18.99 3.20
C GLY A 221 14.23 -17.55 2.81
N TYR A 222 14.19 -17.19 1.52
CA TYR A 222 14.34 -15.81 1.06
C TYR A 222 13.11 -15.34 0.31
N GLN A 223 12.86 -14.05 0.37
CA GLN A 223 11.78 -13.40 -0.36
C GLN A 223 12.17 -11.97 -0.74
N PHE A 224 11.36 -11.35 -1.59
CA PHE A 224 11.54 -9.94 -1.95
C PHE A 224 10.70 -9.03 -1.06
N ALA A 225 11.25 -7.88 -0.71
CA ALA A 225 10.51 -6.78 -0.10
C ALA A 225 10.76 -5.48 -0.86
N LYS A 226 9.77 -4.59 -0.89
CA LYS A 226 9.89 -3.27 -1.49
C LYS A 226 10.88 -2.44 -0.70
N VAL A 227 11.73 -1.72 -1.43
CA VAL A 227 12.72 -0.82 -0.86
C VAL A 227 12.01 0.40 -0.26
N PRO A 228 12.37 0.84 0.96
CA PRO A 228 11.83 2.06 1.56
C PRO A 228 12.07 3.29 0.69
N SER A 229 11.10 4.22 0.66
CA SER A 229 11.07 5.38 -0.25
C SER A 229 12.22 6.39 -0.09
N ASN A 230 12.93 6.39 1.03
CA ASN A 230 14.02 7.32 1.33
C ASN A 230 15.40 6.64 1.37
N THR A 231 15.49 5.40 0.91
CA THR A 231 16.73 4.64 0.81
C THR A 231 17.77 5.35 -0.06
N GLN A 232 19.02 5.33 0.37
CA GLN A 232 20.18 5.75 -0.41
C GLN A 232 20.76 4.56 -1.19
N PHE A 233 21.32 4.87 -2.35
CA PHE A 233 21.94 3.91 -3.24
C PHE A 233 23.41 4.28 -3.42
N THR A 234 24.26 3.28 -3.53
CA THR A 234 25.67 3.49 -3.83
C THR A 234 25.80 4.17 -5.18
N ALA A 235 26.51 5.30 -5.23
CA ALA A 235 26.81 5.98 -6.49
C ALA A 235 27.57 5.03 -7.42
N SER A 236 27.24 5.06 -8.71
CA SER A 236 28.01 4.29 -9.68
C SER A 236 29.46 4.74 -9.66
N THR A 237 30.38 3.77 -9.73
CA THR A 237 31.83 4.00 -9.74
C THR A 237 32.28 4.77 -11.00
N HIS A 238 31.44 4.83 -12.03
CA HIS A 238 31.69 5.60 -13.24
C HIS A 238 30.86 6.91 -13.26
N PRO A 239 31.51 8.09 -13.30
CA PRO A 239 30.83 9.38 -13.26
C PRO A 239 29.93 9.67 -14.50
N SER A 240 30.01 8.84 -15.54
CA SER A 240 29.23 8.96 -16.78
C SER A 240 28.14 7.90 -16.96
N SER A 241 28.00 6.93 -16.04
CA SER A 241 26.93 5.92 -16.16
C SER A 241 25.63 6.46 -15.58
N THR A 242 24.65 6.73 -16.43
CA THR A 242 23.27 6.98 -16.01
C THR A 242 22.60 5.65 -15.72
N ILE A 243 22.13 5.46 -14.48
CA ILE A 243 21.26 4.33 -14.14
C ILE A 243 19.85 4.73 -14.56
N GLU A 244 19.42 4.24 -15.73
CA GLU A 244 18.08 4.47 -16.23
C GLU A 244 17.17 3.30 -15.86
N VAL A 245 16.20 3.56 -14.98
CA VAL A 245 15.13 2.61 -14.68
C VAL A 245 14.00 2.88 -15.66
N SER A 246 13.65 1.87 -16.48
CA SER A 246 12.58 2.00 -17.46
C SER A 246 11.24 2.36 -16.78
N ALA A 247 10.77 3.57 -17.06
CA ALA A 247 9.54 4.14 -16.54
C ALA A 247 8.74 4.78 -17.67
N THR A 248 7.42 4.81 -17.56
CA THR A 248 6.56 5.44 -18.58
C THR A 248 5.63 6.44 -17.92
N TYR A 249 5.57 7.66 -18.47
CA TYR A 249 4.50 8.60 -18.16
C TYR A 249 3.32 8.28 -19.07
N ASN A 250 2.26 7.71 -18.51
CA ASN A 250 1.12 7.25 -19.29
C ASN A 250 0.21 8.45 -19.66
N VAL A 251 0.63 9.21 -20.67
CA VAL A 251 -0.11 10.38 -21.19
C VAL A 251 -1.52 9.99 -21.62
N VAL A 252 -1.70 8.80 -22.19
CA VAL A 252 -3.01 8.29 -22.60
C VAL A 252 -3.93 8.15 -21.39
N LYS A 253 -3.49 7.52 -20.28
CA LYS A 253 -4.26 7.44 -19.03
C LYS A 253 -4.61 8.83 -18.49
N ALA A 254 -3.69 9.79 -18.57
CA ALA A 254 -3.93 11.17 -18.13
C ALA A 254 -4.99 11.88 -18.99
N VAL A 255 -4.89 11.80 -20.32
CA VAL A 255 -5.89 12.37 -21.25
C VAL A 255 -7.25 11.71 -21.04
N MET A 256 -7.30 10.39 -20.93
CA MET A 256 -8.54 9.66 -20.64
C MET A 256 -9.15 10.09 -19.31
N ALA A 257 -8.33 10.25 -18.26
CA ALA A 257 -8.80 10.73 -16.97
C ALA A 257 -9.34 12.17 -17.02
N LEU A 258 -8.73 13.05 -17.83
CA LEU A 258 -9.21 14.41 -18.04
C LEU A 258 -10.56 14.43 -18.77
N VAL A 259 -10.69 13.70 -19.89
CA VAL A 259 -11.95 13.59 -20.65
C VAL A 259 -13.06 13.02 -19.76
N GLN A 260 -12.75 11.98 -18.99
CA GLN A 260 -13.70 11.36 -18.07
C GLN A 260 -14.10 12.29 -16.92
N ALA A 261 -13.16 13.00 -16.32
CA ALA A 261 -13.47 13.99 -15.29
C ALA A 261 -14.41 15.08 -15.83
N PHE A 262 -14.16 15.58 -17.05
CA PHE A 262 -15.03 16.58 -17.69
C PHE A 262 -16.43 16.02 -17.98
N TYR A 263 -16.51 14.84 -18.61
CA TYR A 263 -17.77 14.21 -18.96
C TYR A 263 -18.62 13.91 -17.71
N ALA A 264 -18.04 13.25 -16.71
CA ALA A 264 -18.73 12.92 -15.47
C ALA A 264 -19.19 14.17 -14.71
N THR A 265 -18.38 15.24 -14.72
CA THR A 265 -18.77 16.54 -14.14
C THR A 265 -19.92 17.18 -14.92
N SER A 266 -19.91 17.08 -16.25
CA SER A 266 -21.00 17.54 -17.10
C SER A 266 -22.29 16.79 -16.79
N THR A 267 -22.25 15.46 -16.63
CA THR A 267 -23.42 14.66 -16.21
C THR A 267 -23.99 15.13 -14.87
N ILE A 268 -23.14 15.42 -13.88
CA ILE A 268 -23.57 15.96 -12.58
C ILE A 268 -24.18 17.35 -12.73
N PHE A 269 -23.64 18.19 -13.62
CA PHE A 269 -24.19 19.51 -13.90
C PHE A 269 -25.55 19.44 -14.58
N MET A 270 -25.71 18.54 -15.56
CA MET A 270 -26.97 18.30 -16.28
C MET A 270 -28.04 17.66 -15.40
N ALA A 271 -27.66 17.04 -14.28
CA ALA A 271 -28.62 16.58 -13.28
C ALA A 271 -29.34 17.75 -12.57
N ARG A 272 -28.81 18.98 -12.63
CA ARG A 272 -29.45 20.16 -12.02
C ARG A 272 -30.76 20.50 -12.72
N GLY A 273 -31.73 20.96 -11.93
CA GLY A 273 -33.07 21.30 -12.39
C GLY A 273 -34.02 20.12 -12.23
N ASP A 274 -34.75 19.82 -13.30
CA ASP A 274 -35.87 18.88 -13.31
C ASP A 274 -35.52 17.47 -12.78
N GLN A 275 -34.34 16.92 -13.10
CA GLN A 275 -33.94 15.61 -12.58
C GLN A 275 -33.81 15.61 -11.04
N ILE A 276 -33.17 16.62 -10.45
CA ILE A 276 -33.09 16.75 -8.98
C ILE A 276 -34.47 17.08 -8.39
N GLU A 277 -35.31 17.84 -9.08
CA GLU A 277 -36.66 18.13 -8.60
C GLU A 277 -37.53 16.87 -8.51
N GLN A 278 -37.43 15.97 -9.48
CA GLN A 278 -38.18 14.72 -9.51
C GLN A 278 -37.61 13.65 -8.57
N PHE A 279 -36.30 13.41 -8.63
CA PHE A 279 -35.67 12.29 -7.91
C PHE A 279 -35.02 12.72 -6.58
N GLY A 280 -34.81 14.01 -6.34
CA GLY A 280 -34.15 14.54 -5.15
C GLY A 280 -32.68 14.11 -5.08
N PHE A 281 -32.22 13.80 -3.87
CA PHE A 281 -30.87 13.24 -3.62
C PHE A 281 -30.59 11.90 -4.31
N ALA A 282 -31.63 11.21 -4.81
CA ALA A 282 -31.50 9.95 -5.52
C ALA A 282 -31.33 10.13 -7.03
N ALA A 283 -31.27 11.36 -7.54
CA ALA A 283 -31.10 11.64 -8.97
C ALA A 283 -29.93 10.85 -9.55
N PHE A 284 -30.20 10.10 -10.63
CA PHE A 284 -29.25 9.15 -11.18
C PHE A 284 -27.96 9.81 -11.69
N GLY A 285 -28.01 11.06 -12.17
CA GLY A 285 -26.82 11.80 -12.56
C GLY A 285 -25.86 12.11 -11.40
N LEU A 286 -26.37 12.16 -10.15
CA LEU A 286 -25.54 12.34 -8.95
C LEU A 286 -24.79 11.07 -8.55
N THR A 287 -25.26 9.89 -8.96
CA THR A 287 -24.59 8.61 -8.67
C THR A 287 -23.26 8.46 -9.41
N VAL A 288 -22.99 9.35 -10.38
CA VAL A 288 -21.73 9.42 -11.13
C VAL A 288 -20.62 10.16 -10.33
N ALA A 289 -20.98 10.91 -9.28
CA ALA A 289 -20.04 11.71 -8.50
C ALA A 289 -18.80 10.95 -7.97
N PRO A 290 -18.88 9.70 -7.49
CA PRO A 290 -17.70 8.94 -7.10
C PRO A 290 -16.70 8.76 -8.23
N TYR A 291 -17.17 8.54 -9.46
CA TYR A 291 -16.31 8.29 -10.62
C TYR A 291 -15.71 9.59 -11.17
N ALA A 292 -16.42 10.71 -11.05
CA ALA A 292 -15.86 12.03 -11.33
C ALA A 292 -14.68 12.33 -10.40
N VAL A 293 -14.88 12.19 -9.08
CA VAL A 293 -13.85 12.43 -8.07
C VAL A 293 -12.67 11.46 -8.25
N MET A 294 -12.95 10.17 -8.47
CA MET A 294 -11.93 9.17 -8.73
C MET A 294 -11.08 9.53 -9.96
N SER A 295 -11.71 9.92 -11.08
CA SER A 295 -10.99 10.29 -12.30
C SER A 295 -10.08 11.50 -12.10
N MET A 296 -10.53 12.51 -11.34
CA MET A 296 -9.70 13.66 -10.97
C MET A 296 -8.48 13.27 -10.12
N ILE A 297 -8.69 12.44 -9.11
CA ILE A 297 -7.61 11.98 -8.22
C ILE A 297 -6.61 11.09 -8.98
N ASN A 298 -7.11 10.26 -9.89
CA ASN A 298 -6.27 9.43 -10.76
C ASN A 298 -5.48 10.27 -11.78
N LEU A 299 -6.07 11.34 -12.31
CA LEU A 299 -5.35 12.29 -13.16
C LEU A 299 -4.15 12.89 -12.40
N ILE A 300 -4.39 13.44 -11.21
CA ILE A 300 -3.32 14.01 -10.38
C ILE A 300 -2.29 12.93 -10.01
N GLY A 301 -2.74 11.73 -9.64
CA GLY A 301 -1.85 10.60 -9.34
C GLY A 301 -0.92 10.22 -10.51
N ASN A 302 -1.45 10.15 -11.73
CA ASN A 302 -0.66 9.86 -12.94
C ASN A 302 0.35 10.97 -13.26
N LEU A 303 0.05 12.23 -12.92
CA LEU A 303 0.99 13.35 -13.05
C LEU A 303 2.07 13.32 -11.95
N CYS A 304 1.73 12.84 -10.76
CA CYS A 304 2.63 12.81 -9.59
C CYS A 304 3.55 11.59 -9.53
N ARG A 305 3.21 10.47 -10.19
CA ARG A 305 3.98 9.23 -10.11
C ARG A 305 4.11 8.57 -11.50
N PRO A 306 5.34 8.25 -11.95
CA PRO A 306 5.54 7.47 -13.18
C PRO A 306 5.03 6.02 -13.03
N ASP A 307 4.67 5.41 -14.15
CA ASP A 307 4.21 4.01 -14.23
C ASP A 307 5.42 3.08 -14.44
N TYR A 308 5.44 1.97 -13.72
CA TYR A 308 6.52 0.97 -13.80
C TYR A 308 5.91 -0.41 -14.09
N PRO A 309 6.25 -1.04 -15.23
CA PRO A 309 5.65 -2.31 -15.63
C PRO A 309 6.08 -3.49 -14.74
N SER A 310 7.21 -3.35 -14.04
CA SER A 310 7.82 -4.35 -13.17
C SER A 310 8.46 -3.69 -11.96
N LEU A 311 8.70 -4.48 -10.92
CA LEU A 311 9.64 -4.12 -9.85
C LEU A 311 11.07 -4.36 -10.32
N TYR A 312 12.01 -3.48 -9.98
CA TYR A 312 13.42 -3.65 -10.31
C TYR A 312 14.21 -4.06 -9.08
N MET A 313 15.06 -5.08 -9.24
CA MET A 313 15.90 -5.57 -8.16
C MET A 313 17.02 -4.58 -7.86
N VAL A 314 17.28 -4.35 -6.58
CA VAL A 314 18.50 -3.69 -6.12
C VAL A 314 19.27 -4.63 -5.22
N GLU A 315 20.59 -4.57 -5.32
CA GLU A 315 21.50 -5.40 -4.53
C GLU A 315 21.57 -4.93 -3.09
N ASN A 316 21.74 -5.89 -2.19
CA ASN A 316 21.97 -5.69 -0.76
C ASN A 316 22.74 -6.91 -0.20
N GLY A 317 23.26 -6.83 1.02
CA GLY A 317 24.06 -7.90 1.63
C GLY A 317 23.33 -9.25 1.71
N VAL A 318 22.00 -9.23 1.90
CA VAL A 318 21.17 -10.45 1.90
C VAL A 318 21.04 -11.07 0.50
N MET A 319 21.06 -10.27 -0.57
CA MET A 319 21.11 -10.80 -1.93
C MET A 319 22.45 -11.52 -2.19
N ASP A 320 23.56 -10.99 -1.67
CA ASP A 320 24.86 -11.65 -1.78
C ASP A 320 24.94 -12.95 -0.97
N GLU A 321 24.29 -12.97 0.21
CA GLU A 321 24.07 -14.20 0.96
C GLU A 321 23.26 -15.23 0.16
N ALA A 322 22.13 -14.81 -0.44
CA ALA A 322 21.31 -15.70 -1.26
C ALA A 322 22.07 -16.22 -2.50
N ARG A 323 22.94 -15.40 -3.12
CA ARG A 323 23.81 -15.82 -4.23
C ARG A 323 24.78 -16.92 -3.81
N ARG A 324 25.40 -16.80 -2.63
CA ARG A 324 26.28 -17.86 -2.09
C ARG A 324 25.54 -19.19 -1.88
N ARG A 325 24.23 -19.14 -1.66
CA ARG A 325 23.35 -20.31 -1.55
C ARG A 325 22.76 -20.80 -2.87
N GLY A 326 23.33 -20.40 -4.00
CA GLY A 326 22.90 -20.81 -5.34
C GLY A 326 21.77 -19.96 -5.93
N GLY A 327 21.37 -18.86 -5.28
CA GLY A 327 20.41 -17.91 -5.83
C GLY A 327 20.97 -17.16 -7.04
N VAL A 328 20.12 -16.92 -8.04
CA VAL A 328 20.48 -16.20 -9.26
C VAL A 328 19.77 -14.86 -9.26
N PHE A 329 20.47 -13.77 -9.58
CA PHE A 329 19.88 -12.42 -9.66
C PHE A 329 20.56 -11.62 -10.77
N GLU A 330 19.94 -11.60 -11.95
CA GLU A 330 20.39 -10.87 -13.13
C GLU A 330 19.45 -9.70 -13.42
N GLY A 331 20.01 -8.55 -13.79
CA GLY A 331 19.23 -7.33 -14.06
C GLY A 331 18.97 -6.46 -12.82
N ALA A 332 19.82 -6.56 -11.79
CA ALA A 332 19.81 -5.61 -10.68
C ALA A 332 20.26 -4.23 -11.16
N VAL A 333 19.51 -3.18 -10.79
CA VAL A 333 19.69 -1.81 -11.33
C VAL A 333 20.57 -0.92 -10.46
N GLY A 334 21.02 -1.39 -9.31
CA GLY A 334 21.86 -0.62 -8.39
C GLY A 334 22.02 -1.34 -7.06
N ARG A 335 22.78 -0.75 -6.14
CA ARG A 335 23.04 -1.31 -4.81
C ARG A 335 22.56 -0.37 -3.71
N VAL A 336 21.91 -0.93 -2.70
CA VAL A 336 21.47 -0.21 -1.51
C VAL A 336 22.69 0.12 -0.65
N GLN A 337 22.74 1.34 -0.12
CA GLN A 337 23.77 1.73 0.82
C GLN A 337 23.41 1.19 2.21
N GLU A 338 24.23 0.26 2.74
CA GLU A 338 24.01 -0.41 4.02
C GLU A 338 24.98 0.11 5.09
N GLN A 339 24.51 0.24 6.33
CA GLN A 339 25.32 0.69 7.46
C GLN A 339 26.00 -0.49 8.18
N ALA A 340 27.22 -0.28 8.64
CA ALA A 340 28.04 -1.33 9.27
C ALA A 340 27.58 -1.76 10.68
N SER A 341 26.73 -1.00 11.39
CA SER A 341 26.18 -1.39 12.71
C SER A 341 25.11 -0.41 13.21
N ALA A 342 23.88 -0.86 13.47
CA ALA A 342 22.81 0.05 13.94
C ALA A 342 21.76 -0.52 14.90
N VAL A 343 21.93 -1.75 15.43
CA VAL A 343 20.96 -2.34 16.38
C VAL A 343 21.65 -2.63 17.70
N CYS A 344 21.08 -2.19 18.82
CA CYS A 344 21.52 -2.56 20.16
C CYS A 344 20.39 -3.23 20.93
N ALA A 345 20.66 -4.29 21.67
CA ALA A 345 19.80 -4.83 22.69
C ALA A 345 19.75 -3.81 23.85
N ARG A 346 18.57 -3.30 24.16
CA ARG A 346 18.26 -2.69 25.46
C ARG A 346 17.13 -3.50 26.09
N ILE A 347 17.18 -4.81 25.85
CA ILE A 347 16.21 -5.77 26.36
C ILE A 347 16.46 -5.87 27.86
N THR A 348 15.39 -5.79 28.64
CA THR A 348 15.41 -5.78 30.11
C THR A 348 16.19 -6.97 30.67
N SER A 349 17.44 -6.77 31.12
CA SER A 349 18.30 -7.73 31.85
C SER A 349 18.66 -9.08 31.19
N ASP A 350 17.99 -9.51 30.11
CA ASP A 350 18.09 -10.87 29.56
C ASP A 350 18.59 -10.95 28.09
N GLY A 351 18.88 -9.82 27.45
CA GLY A 351 19.32 -9.76 26.05
C GLY A 351 20.69 -9.11 25.85
N GLU A 352 21.50 -9.74 24.98
CA GLU A 352 22.89 -9.37 24.71
C GLU A 352 23.10 -9.08 23.21
N ASP A 353 23.94 -8.08 22.92
CA ASP A 353 24.35 -7.74 21.55
C ASP A 353 25.37 -8.75 21.02
N VAL A 354 25.04 -9.40 19.91
CA VAL A 354 25.97 -10.30 19.23
C VAL A 354 26.77 -9.49 18.22
N GLY A 355 28.08 -9.41 18.43
CA GLY A 355 29.00 -8.66 17.57
C GLY A 355 29.17 -9.34 16.21
N GLN A 356 29.43 -10.64 16.24
CA GLN A 356 29.54 -11.47 15.04
C GLN A 356 28.88 -12.81 15.30
N LEU A 357 27.94 -13.20 14.45
CA LEU A 357 27.25 -14.47 14.50
C LEU A 357 27.70 -15.31 13.31
N HIS A 358 28.37 -16.41 13.60
CA HIS A 358 28.82 -17.39 12.61
C HIS A 358 28.09 -18.71 12.83
N PHE A 359 27.66 -19.35 11.75
CA PHE A 359 27.04 -20.67 11.82
C PHE A 359 27.99 -21.71 11.24
N SER A 360 28.16 -22.82 11.96
CA SER A 360 28.96 -23.96 11.53
C SER A 360 28.16 -25.24 11.65
N ALA A 361 28.36 -26.18 10.73
CA ALA A 361 27.89 -27.56 10.90
C ALA A 361 28.89 -28.34 11.75
N ASN A 362 28.38 -29.10 12.72
CA ASN A 362 29.17 -30.10 13.42
C ASN A 362 29.19 -31.42 12.62
N ASP A 363 30.01 -32.40 13.04
CA ASP A 363 30.16 -33.71 12.38
C ASP A 363 28.84 -34.52 12.25
N GLU A 364 27.79 -34.15 12.99
CA GLU A 364 26.44 -34.74 12.93
C GLU A 364 25.44 -33.92 12.07
N ASP A 365 25.91 -33.04 11.18
CA ASP A 365 25.11 -32.11 10.35
C ASP A 365 24.19 -31.17 11.16
N THR A 366 24.41 -31.06 12.47
CA THR A 366 23.70 -30.12 13.34
C THR A 366 24.36 -28.75 13.26
N ILE A 367 23.56 -27.72 12.94
CA ILE A 367 24.05 -26.35 12.87
C ILE A 367 24.20 -25.77 14.29
N THR A 368 25.39 -25.24 14.56
CA THR A 368 25.73 -24.50 15.77
C THR A 368 25.87 -23.01 15.47
N ALA A 369 25.42 -22.18 16.41
CA ALA A 369 25.50 -20.74 16.39
C ALA A 369 26.66 -20.28 17.29
N ASN A 370 27.69 -19.72 16.69
CA ASN A 370 28.91 -19.24 17.34
C ASN A 370 28.83 -17.72 17.48
N MET A 371 28.73 -17.24 18.71
CA MET A 371 28.51 -15.83 19.01
C MET A 371 29.76 -15.18 19.60
N SER A 372 30.25 -14.13 18.94
CA SER A 372 31.30 -13.26 19.47
C SER A 372 30.69 -12.02 20.13
N PRO A 373 31.11 -11.64 21.36
CA PRO A 373 30.62 -10.43 22.02
C PRO A 373 31.02 -9.16 21.25
N ARG A 374 30.15 -8.14 21.27
CA ARG A 374 30.39 -6.87 20.59
C ARG A 374 31.27 -5.96 21.46
N HIS A 375 32.59 -6.09 21.28
CA HIS A 375 33.70 -5.43 22.00
C HIS A 375 34.01 -5.93 23.42
N PRO A 376 35.30 -6.24 23.72
CA PRO A 376 35.79 -6.39 25.09
C PRO A 376 35.73 -5.03 25.81
N GLU A 377 35.17 -4.96 27.01
CA GLU A 377 35.04 -3.71 27.77
C GLU A 377 36.39 -3.20 28.31
N SER A 378 37.51 -3.88 28.05
CA SER A 378 38.87 -3.46 28.44
C SER A 378 39.96 -4.17 27.63
N PRO A 379 41.19 -3.60 27.52
CA PRO A 379 42.30 -4.19 26.77
C PRO A 379 42.86 -5.53 27.31
N GLY A 380 42.20 -6.15 28.30
CA GLY A 380 42.58 -7.43 28.91
C GLY A 380 41.51 -8.52 28.80
N ASP A 381 40.47 -8.33 27.99
CA ASP A 381 39.28 -9.20 27.91
C ASP A 381 39.28 -10.03 26.60
N VAL A 382 40.48 -10.41 26.13
CA VAL A 382 40.75 -11.13 24.87
C VAL A 382 40.35 -12.61 24.94
N ASP A 383 40.02 -13.12 26.13
CA ASP A 383 39.72 -14.54 26.41
C ASP A 383 38.25 -14.81 26.82
N LYS A 384 37.27 -13.99 26.40
CA LYS A 384 35.86 -14.33 26.64
C LYS A 384 35.44 -15.50 25.74
N PRO A 385 34.84 -16.57 26.32
CA PRO A 385 34.52 -17.79 25.58
C PRO A 385 33.46 -17.53 24.49
N LEU A 386 33.71 -18.11 23.31
CA LEU A 386 32.75 -18.18 22.21
C LEU A 386 31.50 -18.94 22.68
N HIS A 387 30.38 -18.25 22.84
CA HIS A 387 29.12 -18.93 23.19
C HIS A 387 28.62 -19.70 21.98
N THR A 388 28.58 -21.02 22.10
CA THR A 388 28.19 -21.96 21.05
C THR A 388 26.86 -22.61 21.42
N HIS A 389 25.85 -22.45 20.57
CA HIS A 389 24.53 -23.01 20.83
C HIS A 389 24.03 -23.87 19.66
N ALA A 390 23.47 -25.04 19.95
CA ALA A 390 22.80 -25.85 18.94
C ALA A 390 21.52 -25.15 18.44
N VAL A 391 21.29 -25.13 17.13
CA VAL A 391 20.11 -24.49 16.53
C VAL A 391 18.92 -25.47 16.49
N LYS A 392 17.80 -25.10 17.12
CA LYS A 392 16.55 -25.88 17.06
C LYS A 392 15.91 -25.80 15.67
N PRO A 393 15.21 -26.86 15.22
CA PRO A 393 14.49 -26.86 13.95
C PRO A 393 13.34 -25.84 13.93
N LEU A 394 12.83 -25.57 12.73
CA LEU A 394 11.64 -24.73 12.52
C LEU A 394 10.42 -25.35 13.24
N PRO A 395 9.71 -24.62 14.11
CA PRO A 395 8.46 -25.10 14.68
C PRO A 395 7.43 -25.41 13.58
N GLU A 396 6.61 -26.43 13.78
CA GLU A 396 5.56 -26.80 12.82
C GLU A 396 4.65 -25.59 12.55
N LYS A 397 4.42 -25.26 11.26
CA LYS A 397 3.58 -24.13 10.82
C LYS A 397 4.00 -22.76 11.38
N LEU A 398 5.26 -22.60 11.79
CA LEU A 398 5.79 -21.36 12.38
C LEU A 398 5.05 -20.92 13.65
N ASP A 399 4.51 -21.85 14.44
CA ASP A 399 3.86 -21.53 15.71
C ASP A 399 4.87 -21.56 16.87
N TYR A 400 5.07 -20.41 17.49
CA TYR A 400 6.02 -20.21 18.59
C TYR A 400 5.36 -20.21 19.98
N SER A 401 4.11 -20.67 20.08
CA SER A 401 3.29 -20.68 21.31
C SER A 401 4.00 -21.30 22.54
N GLY A 402 4.85 -22.31 22.35
CA GLY A 402 5.60 -22.98 23.42
C GLY A 402 7.04 -22.50 23.67
N THR A 403 7.48 -21.40 23.03
CA THR A 403 8.89 -20.96 23.06
C THR A 403 9.16 -19.77 24.00
N GLN A 404 8.24 -19.49 24.93
CA GLN A 404 8.34 -18.31 25.83
C GLN A 404 9.58 -18.33 26.70
N ASP A 405 9.96 -19.50 27.20
CA ASP A 405 11.06 -19.68 28.16
C ASP A 405 12.37 -20.10 27.49
N ASP A 406 12.33 -20.37 26.17
CA ASP A 406 13.51 -20.79 25.40
C ASP A 406 14.49 -19.64 25.12
N ALA A 407 15.75 -19.99 24.87
CA ALA A 407 16.76 -19.07 24.35
C ALA A 407 16.48 -18.74 22.87
N LEU A 408 16.60 -17.46 22.50
CA LEU A 408 16.28 -16.96 21.15
C LEU A 408 17.46 -16.20 20.55
N ILE A 409 17.66 -16.38 19.24
CA ILE A 409 18.50 -15.50 18.43
C ILE A 409 17.60 -14.74 17.45
N LEU A 410 17.59 -13.42 17.58
CA LEU A 410 16.85 -12.51 16.72
C LEU A 410 17.76 -12.03 15.59
N ILE A 411 17.31 -12.22 14.35
CA ILE A 411 18.03 -11.82 13.15
C ILE A 411 17.15 -10.83 12.38
N PRO A 412 17.66 -9.65 11.99
CA PRO A 412 16.91 -8.77 11.12
C PRO A 412 16.76 -9.41 9.74
N CYS A 413 15.58 -9.28 9.12
CA CYS A 413 15.37 -9.82 7.78
C CYS A 413 16.22 -9.12 6.70
N CYS A 414 16.71 -7.91 6.97
CA CYS A 414 17.71 -7.21 6.16
C CYS A 414 18.60 -6.32 7.01
N ASP A 415 19.80 -6.04 6.52
CA ASP A 415 20.74 -5.15 7.20
C ASP A 415 20.23 -3.69 7.22
N PRO A 416 20.71 -2.86 8.16
CA PRO A 416 20.34 -1.45 8.25
C PRO A 416 20.69 -0.69 6.96
N VAL A 417 19.69 0.01 6.44
CA VAL A 417 19.78 0.77 5.18
C VAL A 417 19.95 2.26 5.49
N ASP A 418 20.88 2.92 4.79
CA ASP A 418 21.03 4.37 4.84
C ASP A 418 19.78 5.06 4.28
N GLN A 419 19.22 5.99 5.04
CA GLN A 419 18.06 6.77 4.64
C GLN A 419 18.42 8.25 4.64
N ILE A 420 17.96 8.98 3.62
CA ILE A 420 18.16 10.42 3.55
C ILE A 420 17.37 11.07 4.70
N PRO A 421 18.00 11.87 5.56
CA PRO A 421 17.29 12.67 6.53
C PRO A 421 16.32 13.58 5.76
N THR A 422 15.02 13.38 5.92
CA THR A 422 14.08 14.45 5.58
C THR A 422 14.41 15.64 6.49
N SER A 423 14.29 16.88 6.02
CA SER A 423 14.70 18.13 6.73
C SER A 423 14.29 18.20 8.21
N ASP A 424 13.26 17.44 8.60
CA ASP A 424 12.71 17.45 9.94
C ASP A 424 12.94 16.14 10.72
N ALA A 425 13.65 15.13 10.20
CA ALA A 425 13.77 13.80 10.82
C ALA A 425 15.19 13.50 11.32
N PHE A 426 15.34 13.39 12.64
CA PHE A 426 16.46 12.71 13.26
C PHE A 426 16.29 11.20 13.06
N VAL A 427 17.08 10.60 12.17
CA VAL A 427 17.21 9.13 12.11
C VAL A 427 18.09 8.73 13.29
N PRO A 428 17.59 7.97 14.28
CA PRO A 428 18.41 7.59 15.41
C PRO A 428 19.56 6.71 14.91
N ASN A 429 20.79 7.08 15.27
CA ASN A 429 22.00 6.32 14.92
C ASN A 429 22.00 4.88 15.47
N ARG A 430 21.09 4.56 16.40
CA ARG A 430 20.90 3.22 16.97
C ARG A 430 19.42 2.93 17.21
N HIS A 431 18.98 1.76 16.78
CA HIS A 431 17.67 1.21 17.10
C HIS A 431 17.83 0.25 18.27
N SER A 432 17.10 0.45 19.37
CA SER A 432 17.17 -0.51 20.48
C SER A 432 15.91 -1.35 20.61
N ILE A 433 16.05 -2.67 20.82
CA ILE A 433 14.91 -3.52 21.18
C ILE A 433 14.67 -3.36 22.69
N VAL A 434 13.43 -3.04 23.08
CA VAL A 434 13.01 -2.82 24.47
C VAL A 434 12.39 -4.07 25.06
N SER A 435 11.56 -4.75 24.28
CA SER A 435 10.89 -5.98 24.70
C SER A 435 10.52 -6.84 23.51
N LEU A 436 10.24 -8.11 23.80
CA LEU A 436 9.76 -9.09 22.84
C LEU A 436 8.37 -9.54 23.28
N SER A 437 7.40 -9.44 22.37
CA SER A 437 6.06 -9.92 22.64
C SER A 437 5.73 -11.09 21.73
N LEU A 438 5.10 -12.10 22.31
CA LEU A 438 4.54 -13.21 21.55
C LEU A 438 3.12 -12.81 21.13
N THR A 439 2.95 -12.46 19.85
CA THR A 439 1.71 -11.92 19.31
C THR A 439 1.02 -12.92 18.41
N LYS A 440 -0.32 -12.95 18.46
CA LYS A 440 -1.10 -13.68 17.46
C LYS A 440 -0.90 -13.06 16.09
N ALA A 441 -0.67 -13.92 15.12
CA ALA A 441 -0.60 -13.60 13.70
C ALA A 441 -1.85 -12.83 13.21
N TRP A 442 -3.04 -13.25 13.65
CA TRP A 442 -4.32 -12.63 13.34
C TRP A 442 -5.34 -12.97 14.45
N ILE A 443 -6.38 -12.15 14.62
CA ILE A 443 -7.36 -12.28 15.74
C ILE A 443 -8.00 -13.67 15.79
N LEU A 444 -8.27 -14.29 14.64
CA LEU A 444 -8.87 -15.62 14.52
C LEU A 444 -7.84 -16.74 14.26
N CYS A 445 -6.55 -16.42 14.19
CA CYS A 445 -5.50 -17.42 14.02
C CYS A 445 -5.00 -17.94 15.37
N LYS A 446 -4.71 -19.24 15.45
CA LYS A 446 -4.11 -19.87 16.64
C LYS A 446 -2.58 -19.72 16.71
N ARG A 447 -1.95 -19.22 15.65
CA ARG A 447 -0.49 -19.14 15.52
C ARG A 447 0.08 -17.92 16.23
N PHE A 448 1.16 -18.13 16.96
CA PHE A 448 1.90 -17.09 17.67
C PHE A 448 3.26 -16.86 17.02
N THR A 449 3.65 -15.58 16.91
CA THR A 449 4.92 -15.15 16.34
C THR A 449 5.56 -14.12 17.26
N TRP A 450 6.88 -14.15 17.34
CA TRP A 450 7.65 -13.19 18.11
C TRP A 450 7.76 -11.86 17.37
N THR A 451 7.37 -10.78 18.04
CA THR A 451 7.48 -9.42 17.52
C THR A 451 8.36 -8.58 18.44
N PRO A 452 9.51 -8.08 17.95
CA PRO A 452 10.32 -7.14 18.72
C PRO A 452 9.68 -5.76 18.77
N ILE A 453 9.70 -5.17 19.96
CA ILE A 453 9.27 -3.79 20.22
C ILE A 453 10.52 -2.93 20.36
N PHE A 454 10.64 -1.92 19.50
CA PHE A 454 11.79 -1.02 19.50
C PHE A 454 11.57 0.22 20.37
N SER A 455 12.62 0.73 21.01
CA SER A 455 12.65 2.07 21.59
C SER A 455 12.63 3.04 20.42
N ALA A 456 11.49 3.68 20.24
CA ALA A 456 11.40 4.83 19.37
C ALA A 456 11.64 6.06 20.27
N ALA A 457 12.54 6.96 19.87
CA ALA A 457 12.45 8.34 20.36
C ALA A 457 11.02 8.83 20.06
N PRO A 458 10.32 9.55 20.96
CA PRO A 458 8.90 9.90 20.81
C PRO A 458 8.56 10.48 19.42
N GLN A 459 9.48 11.25 18.84
CA GLN A 459 9.38 11.85 17.51
C GLN A 459 9.38 10.84 16.34
N THR A 460 10.06 9.70 16.46
CA THR A 460 10.14 8.65 15.42
C THR A 460 8.91 7.74 15.39
N ARG A 461 8.17 7.62 16.51
CA ARG A 461 6.93 6.83 16.60
C ARG A 461 5.72 7.53 15.97
N MET A 462 5.66 8.87 16.06
CA MET A 462 4.50 9.64 15.63
C MET A 462 4.40 9.81 14.11
N ARG A 463 5.52 9.86 13.38
CA ARG A 463 5.50 10.23 11.94
C ARG A 463 4.97 9.18 10.97
N PRO A 464 5.33 7.89 11.09
CA PRO A 464 4.73 6.86 10.25
C PRO A 464 3.21 6.81 10.49
N LEU A 465 2.79 7.00 11.75
CA LEU A 465 1.39 7.11 12.13
C LEU A 465 0.73 8.35 11.50
N HIS A 466 1.38 9.52 11.52
CA HIS A 466 0.84 10.72 10.85
C HIS A 466 0.67 10.50 9.35
N TRP A 467 1.66 9.97 8.63
CA TRP A 467 1.53 9.70 7.20
C TRP A 467 0.50 8.62 6.89
N GLN A 468 0.40 7.59 7.73
CA GLN A 468 -0.63 6.56 7.62
C GLN A 468 -2.02 7.16 7.85
N LEU A 469 -2.18 7.99 8.89
CA LEU A 469 -3.42 8.73 9.16
C LEU A 469 -3.74 9.70 8.01
N THR A 470 -2.79 10.48 7.53
CA THR A 470 -2.97 11.39 6.37
C THR A 470 -3.41 10.62 5.14
N LYS A 471 -2.84 9.43 4.89
CA LYS A 471 -3.20 8.58 3.76
C LYS A 471 -4.64 8.08 3.87
N TYR A 472 -5.03 7.49 5.00
CA TYR A 472 -6.39 6.98 5.17
C TYR A 472 -7.43 8.09 5.33
N LEU A 473 -7.14 9.12 6.13
CA LEU A 473 -8.01 10.28 6.29
C LEU A 473 -8.18 11.03 4.98
N GLY A 474 -7.11 11.24 4.22
CA GLY A 474 -7.17 11.82 2.88
C GLY A 474 -8.06 11.00 1.95
N THR A 475 -7.92 9.68 1.97
CA THR A 475 -8.77 8.76 1.19
C THR A 475 -10.23 8.82 1.63
N ILE A 476 -10.51 8.87 2.94
CA ILE A 476 -11.87 9.03 3.49
C ILE A 476 -12.47 10.35 3.05
N LEU A 477 -11.75 11.47 3.21
CA LEU A 477 -12.24 12.80 2.85
C LEU A 477 -12.55 12.90 1.35
N VAL A 478 -11.66 12.37 0.50
CA VAL A 478 -11.89 12.25 -0.94
C VAL A 478 -13.09 11.34 -1.23
N GLY A 479 -13.19 10.20 -0.54
CA GLY A 479 -14.31 9.27 -0.67
C GLY A 479 -15.66 9.86 -0.24
N LEU A 480 -15.67 10.83 0.69
CA LEU A 480 -16.86 11.56 1.12
C LEU A 480 -17.25 12.70 0.18
N ALA A 481 -16.36 13.16 -0.71
CA ALA A 481 -16.65 14.26 -1.64
C ALA A 481 -17.93 14.04 -2.48
N PRO A 482 -18.25 12.82 -2.99
CA PRO A 482 -19.53 12.55 -3.66
C PRO A 482 -20.77 12.81 -2.79
N LEU A 483 -20.69 12.49 -1.49
CA LEU A 483 -21.78 12.79 -0.55
C LEU A 483 -21.92 14.29 -0.32
N PHE A 484 -20.81 15.02 -0.24
CA PHE A 484 -20.84 16.49 -0.15
C PHE A 484 -21.39 17.13 -1.42
N ILE A 485 -21.05 16.62 -2.62
CA ILE A 485 -21.61 17.08 -3.90
C ILE A 485 -23.13 16.85 -3.90
N ASN A 486 -23.58 15.66 -3.52
CA ASN A 486 -25.00 15.34 -3.45
C ASN A 486 -25.73 16.24 -2.43
N ALA A 487 -25.15 16.44 -1.24
CA ALA A 487 -25.65 17.33 -0.21
C ALA A 487 -25.75 18.78 -0.68
N ALA A 488 -24.72 19.29 -1.37
CA ALA A 488 -24.68 20.66 -1.84
C ALA A 488 -25.72 20.94 -2.92
N LEU A 489 -25.92 19.99 -3.84
CA LEU A 489 -26.85 20.14 -4.96
C LEU A 489 -28.31 19.94 -4.56
N THR A 490 -28.59 19.01 -3.64
CA THR A 490 -29.96 18.59 -3.32
C THR A 490 -30.44 19.02 -1.94
N ARG A 491 -29.52 19.41 -1.05
CA ARG A 491 -29.77 19.59 0.40
C ARG A 491 -30.44 18.38 1.04
N PHE A 492 -30.18 17.18 0.49
CA PHE A 492 -30.85 15.93 0.82
C PHE A 492 -32.38 15.99 0.79
N ARG A 493 -32.95 16.88 -0.03
CA ARG A 493 -34.39 16.95 -0.25
C ARG A 493 -34.87 15.74 -1.02
N THR A 494 -36.04 15.25 -0.64
CA THR A 494 -36.77 14.23 -1.39
C THR A 494 -37.40 14.88 -2.62
N GLY A 495 -37.27 14.25 -3.79
CA GLY A 495 -37.91 14.74 -5.00
C GLY A 495 -39.43 14.54 -5.02
N SER A 496 -40.08 15.07 -6.05
CA SER A 496 -41.55 15.09 -6.22
C SER A 496 -42.16 13.71 -6.48
N ILE A 497 -41.37 12.73 -6.95
CA ILE A 497 -41.88 11.37 -7.22
C ILE A 497 -42.39 10.73 -5.91
N PRO A 498 -43.60 10.11 -5.92
CA PRO A 498 -44.20 9.50 -4.74
C PRO A 498 -43.26 8.53 -4.02
N LYS A 499 -43.36 8.50 -2.69
CA LYS A 499 -42.49 7.68 -1.83
C LYS A 499 -42.60 6.18 -2.13
N GLN A 500 -43.78 5.71 -2.51
CA GLN A 500 -44.02 4.30 -2.82
C GLN A 500 -43.17 3.82 -4.01
N GLU A 501 -42.92 4.69 -4.99
CA GLU A 501 -42.12 4.37 -6.18
C GLU A 501 -40.62 4.66 -5.96
N SER A 502 -40.30 5.74 -5.25
CA SER A 502 -38.92 6.23 -5.13
C SER A 502 -38.15 5.70 -3.91
N SER A 503 -38.80 5.01 -2.97
CA SER A 503 -38.16 4.51 -1.75
C SER A 503 -36.96 3.60 -2.03
N THR A 504 -37.11 2.64 -2.95
CA THR A 504 -36.03 1.72 -3.34
C THR A 504 -34.87 2.46 -3.99
N TRP A 505 -35.15 3.43 -4.87
CA TRP A 505 -34.10 4.23 -5.51
C TRP A 505 -33.29 5.04 -4.51
N ARG A 506 -33.97 5.68 -3.55
CA ARG A 506 -33.34 6.45 -2.47
C ARG A 506 -32.42 5.58 -1.61
N VAL A 507 -32.88 4.40 -1.23
CA VAL A 507 -32.11 3.46 -0.42
C VAL A 507 -30.85 3.01 -1.16
N TYR A 508 -30.99 2.49 -2.39
CA TYR A 508 -29.83 1.98 -3.13
C TYR A 508 -28.86 3.09 -3.55
N ALA A 509 -29.33 4.29 -3.90
CA ALA A 509 -28.46 5.41 -4.24
C ALA A 509 -27.59 5.84 -3.05
N ILE A 510 -28.16 5.94 -1.84
CA ILE A 510 -27.40 6.30 -0.64
C ILE A 510 -26.52 5.14 -0.18
N GLN A 511 -27.01 3.90 -0.24
CA GLN A 511 -26.20 2.73 0.10
C GLN A 511 -24.99 2.60 -0.82
N LEU A 512 -25.13 2.81 -2.14
CA LEU A 512 -24.02 2.84 -3.09
C LEU A 512 -22.94 3.86 -2.65
N LEU A 513 -23.34 5.08 -2.28
CA LEU A 513 -22.39 6.13 -1.87
C LEU A 513 -21.72 5.84 -0.53
N VAL A 514 -22.51 5.49 0.50
CA VAL A 514 -22.00 5.29 1.87
C VAL A 514 -21.22 3.98 1.99
N MET A 515 -21.81 2.87 1.51
CA MET A 515 -21.15 1.57 1.56
C MET A 515 -19.96 1.53 0.62
N GLY A 516 -19.98 2.21 -0.52
CA GLY A 516 -18.82 2.32 -1.42
C GLY A 516 -17.59 2.90 -0.71
N VAL A 517 -17.79 3.88 0.18
CA VAL A 517 -16.71 4.44 1.01
C VAL A 517 -16.26 3.45 2.07
N ALA A 518 -17.19 2.97 2.90
CA ALA A 518 -16.87 2.09 4.04
C ALA A 518 -16.22 0.77 3.59
N SER A 519 -16.83 0.08 2.62
CA SER A 519 -16.29 -1.17 2.08
C SER A 519 -15.03 -0.97 1.25
N GLY A 520 -14.92 0.15 0.51
CA GLY A 520 -13.69 0.48 -0.21
C GLY A 520 -12.49 0.65 0.72
N ILE A 521 -12.65 1.36 1.84
CA ILE A 521 -11.60 1.51 2.87
C ILE A 521 -11.27 0.16 3.51
N TRP A 522 -12.28 -0.65 3.82
CA TRP A 522 -12.07 -2.00 4.35
C TRP A 522 -11.19 -2.83 3.41
N TRP A 523 -11.47 -2.82 2.10
CA TRP A 523 -10.67 -3.53 1.10
C TRP A 523 -9.25 -2.98 0.95
N VAL A 524 -9.06 -1.67 1.11
CA VAL A 524 -7.73 -1.06 1.16
C VAL A 524 -6.94 -1.57 2.36
N ILE A 525 -7.53 -1.57 3.56
CA ILE A 525 -6.88 -2.05 4.78
C ILE A 525 -6.55 -3.55 4.66
N ASP A 526 -7.48 -4.36 4.15
CA ASP A 526 -7.25 -5.77 3.87
C ASP A 526 -6.08 -5.97 2.90
N GLN A 527 -6.03 -5.20 1.81
CA GLN A 527 -4.95 -5.30 0.83
C GLN A 527 -3.60 -4.89 1.41
N GLU A 528 -3.53 -3.80 2.19
CA GLU A 528 -2.28 -3.38 2.83
C GLU A 528 -1.81 -4.34 3.92
N GLY A 529 -2.74 -4.92 4.69
CA GLY A 529 -2.43 -5.96 5.66
C GLY A 529 -1.82 -7.19 5.00
N LYS A 530 -2.33 -7.56 3.81
CA LYS A 530 -1.76 -8.64 3.00
C LYS A 530 -0.36 -8.29 2.49
N ASP A 531 -0.19 -7.09 1.91
CA ASP A 531 1.11 -6.63 1.41
C ASP A 531 2.16 -6.54 2.53
N ALA A 532 1.74 -6.22 3.76
CA ALA A 532 2.62 -6.12 4.93
C ALA A 532 2.92 -7.45 5.62
N SER A 533 2.19 -8.53 5.30
CA SER A 533 2.42 -9.84 5.88
C SER A 533 3.66 -10.48 5.27
N PRO A 534 4.61 -11.01 6.07
CA PRO A 534 5.76 -11.77 5.57
C PRO A 534 5.40 -13.18 5.10
N SER A 535 4.14 -13.63 5.27
CA SER A 535 3.68 -14.95 4.83
C SER A 535 2.28 -14.91 4.22
N VAL A 536 2.08 -15.72 3.18
CA VAL A 536 0.80 -15.85 2.45
C VAL A 536 -0.24 -16.61 3.28
N GLU A 537 0.19 -17.56 4.11
CA GLU A 537 -0.70 -18.43 4.91
C GLU A 537 -1.50 -17.69 5.99
N MET A 538 -1.10 -16.46 6.34
CA MET A 538 -1.71 -15.66 7.39
C MET A 538 -2.96 -14.90 6.95
N GLN A 539 -3.40 -15.09 5.71
CA GLN A 539 -4.43 -14.29 5.05
C GLN A 539 -5.81 -14.95 5.10
N ILE A 540 -6.88 -14.14 5.04
CA ILE A 540 -8.26 -14.62 4.81
C ILE A 540 -8.25 -15.52 3.57
N GLY A 541 -8.74 -16.75 3.73
CA GLY A 541 -8.75 -17.74 2.65
C GLY A 541 -9.42 -17.21 1.38
N PRO A 542 -8.93 -17.60 0.18
CA PRO A 542 -9.36 -17.01 -1.08
C PRO A 542 -10.88 -17.10 -1.30
N SER A 543 -11.50 -18.23 -0.95
CA SER A 543 -12.94 -18.43 -1.10
C SER A 543 -13.78 -17.49 -0.22
N LEU A 544 -13.40 -17.32 1.05
CA LEU A 544 -14.09 -16.39 1.95
C LEU A 544 -13.92 -14.95 1.48
N ARG A 545 -12.74 -14.60 0.97
CA ARG A 545 -12.49 -13.27 0.40
C ARG A 545 -13.38 -12.99 -0.80
N VAL A 546 -13.47 -13.92 -1.75
CA VAL A 546 -14.35 -13.79 -2.93
C VAL A 546 -15.81 -13.66 -2.49
N PHE A 547 -16.25 -14.47 -1.53
CA PHE A 547 -17.60 -14.37 -0.97
C PHE A 547 -17.87 -12.98 -0.37
N LEU A 548 -16.96 -12.47 0.47
CA LEU A 548 -17.08 -11.14 1.06
C LEU A 548 -17.08 -10.02 0.00
N TYR A 549 -16.31 -10.16 -1.07
CA TYR A 549 -16.36 -9.25 -2.23
C TYR A 549 -17.74 -9.28 -2.88
N VAL A 550 -18.26 -10.45 -3.23
CA VAL A 550 -19.58 -10.55 -3.89
C VAL A 550 -20.69 -9.99 -3.01
N VAL A 551 -20.72 -10.32 -1.72
CA VAL A 551 -21.72 -9.81 -0.78
C VAL A 551 -21.58 -8.30 -0.60
N GLY A 552 -20.36 -7.80 -0.44
CA GLY A 552 -20.10 -6.37 -0.30
C GLY A 552 -20.46 -5.55 -1.54
N ALA A 553 -20.51 -6.17 -2.73
CA ALA A 553 -20.85 -5.51 -3.99
C ALA A 553 -22.35 -5.29 -4.19
N ASN A 554 -23.21 -5.91 -3.36
CA ASN A 554 -24.66 -5.83 -3.49
C ASN A 554 -25.19 -4.38 -3.56
N PRO A 555 -24.79 -3.43 -2.67
CA PRO A 555 -25.20 -2.03 -2.78
C PRO A 555 -24.87 -1.40 -4.13
N ALA A 556 -23.72 -1.74 -4.73
CA ALA A 556 -23.32 -1.19 -6.01
C ALA A 556 -24.15 -1.75 -7.17
N ILE A 557 -24.37 -3.07 -7.19
CA ILE A 557 -25.19 -3.74 -8.20
C ILE A 557 -26.63 -3.23 -8.13
N GLY A 558 -27.22 -3.18 -6.93
CA GLY A 558 -28.57 -2.62 -6.73
C GLY A 558 -28.65 -1.14 -7.11
N GLY A 559 -27.60 -0.36 -6.78
CA GLY A 559 -27.41 1.02 -7.23
C GLY A 559 -27.46 1.16 -8.75
N PHE A 560 -26.76 0.29 -9.48
CA PHE A 560 -26.82 0.28 -10.94
C PHE A 560 -28.22 -0.07 -11.43
N VAL A 561 -28.88 -1.09 -10.90
CA VAL A 561 -30.24 -1.46 -11.33
C VAL A 561 -31.21 -0.28 -11.17
N VAL A 562 -31.19 0.42 -10.04
CA VAL A 562 -32.10 1.57 -9.82
C VAL A 562 -31.76 2.75 -10.73
N VAL A 563 -30.49 2.97 -11.08
CA VAL A 563 -30.08 3.98 -12.07
C VAL A 563 -30.71 3.70 -13.43
N GLY A 564 -30.70 2.43 -13.87
CA GLY A 564 -31.32 2.02 -15.13
C GLY A 564 -32.83 2.24 -15.14
N GLN A 565 -33.49 1.95 -14.02
CA GLN A 565 -34.93 2.23 -13.85
C GLN A 565 -35.24 3.73 -13.90
N MET A 566 -34.44 4.54 -13.22
CA MET A 566 -34.61 6.00 -13.22
C MET A 566 -34.37 6.59 -14.61
N LEU A 567 -33.34 6.13 -15.34
CA LEU A 567 -33.10 6.52 -16.73
C LEU A 567 -34.27 6.16 -17.65
N ALA A 568 -34.79 4.93 -17.54
CA ALA A 568 -35.91 4.48 -18.34
C ALA A 568 -37.19 5.31 -18.07
N LYS A 569 -37.41 5.70 -16.82
CA LYS A 569 -38.56 6.54 -16.44
C LYS A 569 -38.39 8.00 -16.84
N TYR A 570 -37.19 8.55 -16.69
CA TYR A 570 -36.92 9.97 -16.94
C TYR A 570 -36.91 10.33 -18.43
N GLY A 571 -36.38 9.45 -19.28
CA GLY A 571 -36.13 9.82 -20.67
C GLY A 571 -34.76 10.48 -20.87
N VAL A 572 -34.47 10.82 -22.12
CA VAL A 572 -33.32 11.64 -22.52
C VAL A 572 -33.84 13.06 -22.77
N CYS A 573 -33.40 14.00 -21.93
CA CYS A 573 -33.88 15.37 -21.95
C CYS A 573 -32.86 16.34 -22.57
N THR A 574 -33.36 17.27 -23.36
CA THR A 574 -32.59 18.38 -23.94
C THR A 574 -33.38 19.67 -23.78
N TRP A 575 -32.69 20.77 -23.49
CA TRP A 575 -33.30 22.10 -23.51
C TRP A 575 -33.50 22.56 -24.95
N VAL A 576 -34.72 22.99 -25.26
CA VAL A 576 -35.18 23.46 -26.56
C VAL A 576 -35.88 24.81 -26.35
N GLY A 577 -35.10 25.89 -26.42
CA GLY A 577 -35.55 27.27 -26.20
C GLY A 577 -34.62 28.03 -25.24
N ASP A 578 -34.49 29.34 -25.46
CA ASP A 578 -33.79 30.29 -24.57
C ASP A 578 -34.71 30.84 -23.48
#